data_AF-A0A2Z7ADN3-F1
#
_entry.id   AF-A0A2Z7ADN3-F1
#
_cell.length_a   1.000
_cell.length_b   1.000
_cell.length_c   1.000
_cell.angle_alpha   90.00
_cell.angle_beta   90.00
_cell.angle_gamma   90.00
#
_symmetry.space_group_name_H-M   'P 1'
#
loop_
_entity.id
_entity.type
_entity.pdbx_description
1 polymer ?
#
loop_
_entity_poly.entity_id
_entity_poly.type
_entity_poly.pdbx_seq_one_letter_code
_entity_poly.pdbx_strand_id
1 'polypeptide(L)' 'MAGSANLKSDALMEQMKLHMSTDAGKKLKETIGLVYQINIAPKKIGFNEKSFVVDLKRGEVKEG' A
#
# COMPACT_ATOMS: atom_id res chain seq x y z
N MET A 1 -16.19 13.58 -10.90
CA MET A 1 -14.77 13.96 -10.91
C MET A 1 -13.94 12.73 -11.26
N ALA A 2 -13.81 12.41 -12.56
CA ALA A 2 -12.90 11.38 -13.05
C ALA A 2 -11.64 12.10 -13.54
N GLY A 3 -10.68 12.31 -12.65
CA GLY A 3 -9.56 13.20 -12.94
C GLY A 3 -8.47 13.13 -11.88
N SER A 4 -7.77 12.00 -11.82
CA SER A 4 -6.39 11.96 -11.36
C SER A 4 -5.75 10.66 -11.86
N ALA A 5 -4.52 10.74 -12.33
CA ALA A 5 -3.72 9.66 -12.89
C ALA A 5 -3.26 8.65 -11.81
N ASN A 6 -4.20 8.17 -10.99
CA ASN A 6 -3.93 7.32 -9.83
C ASN A 6 -4.46 5.91 -10.07
N LEU A 7 -3.64 4.91 -9.74
CA LEU A 7 -4.03 3.52 -9.82
C LEU A 7 -5.07 3.24 -8.73
N LYS A 8 -5.98 2.29 -8.96
CA LYS A 8 -6.93 1.87 -7.91
C LYS A 8 -6.22 1.36 -6.65
N SER A 9 -4.97 0.94 -6.79
CA SER A 9 -4.11 0.56 -5.67
C SER A 9 -3.82 1.72 -4.72
N ASP A 10 -3.81 2.98 -5.17
CA ASP A 10 -3.55 4.13 -4.30
C ASP A 10 -4.59 4.20 -3.16
N ALA A 11 -5.87 4.05 -3.49
CA ALA A 11 -6.95 4.02 -2.50
C ALA A 11 -6.83 2.81 -1.54
N LEU A 12 -6.36 1.65 -2.04
CA LEU A 12 -6.13 0.48 -1.20
C LEU A 12 -4.97 0.71 -0.23
N MET A 13 -3.89 1.36 -0.67
CA MET A 13 -2.74 1.65 0.18
C MET A 13 -3.07 2.70 1.24
N GLU A 14 -3.94 3.66 0.94
CA GLU A 14 -4.50 4.57 1.94
C GLU A 14 -5.35 3.84 2.98
N GLN A 15 -6.25 2.93 2.56
CA GLN A 15 -6.99 2.09 3.50
C GLN A 15 -6.08 1.21 4.35
N MET A 16 -5.00 0.69 3.76
CA MET A 16 -3.99 -0.10 4.46
C MET A 16 -3.30 0.73 5.55
N LYS A 17 -2.93 1.99 5.26
CA LYS A 17 -2.38 2.92 6.28
C LYS A 17 -3.33 3.11 7.44
N LEU A 18 -4.61 3.35 7.16
CA LEU A 18 -5.63 3.51 8.19
C LEU A 18 -5.78 2.23 9.02
N HIS A 19 -5.73 1.07 8.39
CA HIS A 19 -5.82 -0.22 9.08
C HIS A 19 -4.61 -0.46 9.99
N MET A 20 -3.39 -0.05 9.59
CA MET A 20 -2.19 -0.19 10.42
C MET A 20 -2.26 0.63 11.73
N SER A 21 -3.07 1.68 11.77
CA SER A 21 -3.34 2.46 12.99
C SER A 21 -4.32 1.79 13.96
N THR A 22 -5.04 0.74 13.53
CA THR A 22 -5.99 0.01 14.37
C THR A 22 -5.30 -1.07 15.21
N ASP A 23 -5.95 -1.56 16.26
CA ASP A 23 -5.38 -2.63 17.10
C ASP A 23 -5.19 -3.95 16.33
N ALA A 24 -6.03 -4.21 15.32
CA ALA A 24 -5.85 -5.33 14.41
C ALA A 24 -4.57 -5.17 13.56
N GLY A 25 -4.28 -3.95 13.09
CA GLY A 25 -3.05 -3.62 12.38
C GLY A 25 -1.78 -3.81 13.23
N LYS A 26 -1.84 -3.43 14.51
CA LYS A 26 -0.73 -3.67 15.46
C LYS A 26 -0.47 -5.17 15.66
N LYS A 27 -1.53 -5.98 15.76
CA LYS A 27 -1.41 -7.44 15.88
C LYS A 27 -0.81 -8.08 14.62
N LEU A 28 -1.11 -7.56 13.43
CA LEU A 28 -0.48 -7.99 12.17
C LEU A 28 1.03 -7.72 12.18
N LYS A 29 1.45 -6.58 12.73
CA LYS A 29 2.87 -6.24 12.89
C LYS A 29 3.62 -7.22 13.79
N GLU A 30 3.02 -7.62 14.90
CA GLU A 30 3.60 -8.59 15.83
C GLU A 30 3.63 -10.01 15.26
N THR A 31 2.63 -10.37 14.46
CA THR A 31 2.51 -11.72 13.90
C THR A 31 3.42 -11.93 12.69
N ILE A 32 3.49 -10.94 11.79
CA ILE A 32 4.20 -11.07 10.51
C ILE A 32 5.60 -10.47 10.59
N GLY A 33 5.74 -9.22 11.06
CA GLY A 33 7.05 -8.58 11.26
C GLY A 33 7.97 -8.56 10.03
N LEU A 34 7.42 -8.44 8.81
CA LEU A 34 8.18 -8.38 7.56
C LEU A 34 7.90 -7.09 6.77
N VAL A 35 8.77 -6.79 5.82
CA VAL A 35 8.59 -5.67 4.88
C VAL A 35 8.26 -6.28 3.52
N TYR A 36 7.18 -5.82 2.91
CA TYR A 36 6.73 -6.25 1.59
C TYR A 36 6.85 -5.09 0.61
N GLN A 37 7.22 -5.41 -0.62
CA GLN A 37 7.16 -4.48 -1.73
C GLN A 37 6.17 -5.02 -2.76
N ILE A 38 5.19 -4.20 -3.12
CA ILE A 38 4.13 -4.52 -4.06
C ILE A 38 4.30 -3.63 -5.28
N ASN A 39 4.76 -4.23 -6.37
CA ASN A 39 4.91 -3.53 -7.65
C ASN A 39 3.67 -3.79 -8.50
N ILE A 40 2.99 -2.72 -8.90
CA ILE A 40 1.71 -2.77 -9.60
C ILE A 40 1.88 -2.14 -10.98
N ALA A 41 1.88 -3.00 -11.98
CA ALA A 41 1.87 -2.61 -13.38
C ALA A 41 0.42 -2.54 -13.92
N PRO A 42 0.00 -1.41 -14.49
CA PRO A 42 -1.31 -1.28 -15.11
C PRO A 42 -1.38 -2.07 -16.42
N LYS A 43 -2.54 -2.70 -16.68
CA LYS A 43 -2.79 -3.39 -17.96
C LYS A 43 -2.90 -2.44 -19.15
N LYS A 44 -3.21 -1.16 -18.93
CA LYS A 44 -3.33 -0.15 -19.98
C LYS A 44 -1.96 0.46 -20.26
N ILE A 45 -1.57 0.45 -21.54
CA ILE A 45 -0.37 1.13 -22.03
C ILE A 45 -0.53 2.64 -21.80
N GLY A 46 0.52 3.30 -21.29
CA GLY A 46 0.55 4.74 -21.02
C GLY A 46 0.27 5.14 -19.56
N PHE A 47 0.15 4.18 -18.65
CA PHE A 47 0.16 4.44 -17.20
C PHE A 47 1.48 3.96 -16.59
N ASN A 48 2.02 4.74 -15.66
CA ASN A 48 3.25 4.38 -14.96
C ASN A 48 2.98 3.26 -13.95
N GLU A 49 3.95 2.35 -13.83
CA GLU A 49 3.99 1.40 -12.74
C GLU A 49 4.16 2.15 -11.41
N LYS A 50 3.53 1.63 -10.35
CA LYS A 50 3.75 2.11 -9.00
C LYS A 50 4.22 0.99 -8.10
N SER A 51 5.10 1.35 -7.19
CA SER A 51 5.68 0.44 -6.23
C SER A 51 5.31 0.92 -4.82
N PHE A 52 4.83 0.00 -3.99
CA PHE A 52 4.37 0.28 -2.64
C PHE A 52 5.13 -0.57 -1.65
N VAL A 53 5.76 0.07 -0.68
CA VAL A 53 6.45 -0.58 0.43
C VAL A 53 5.51 -0.62 1.63
N VAL A 54 5.13 -1.82 2.02
CA VAL A 54 4.34 -2.10 3.22
C VAL A 54 5.29 -2.64 4.29
N ASP A 55 5.65 -1.79 5.23
CA ASP A 55 6.47 -2.14 6.37
C ASP A 55 5.60 -2.61 7.54
N LEU A 56 5.40 -3.92 7.65
CA LEU A 56 4.70 -4.52 8.79
C LEU A 56 5.63 -4.68 10.01
N LYS A 57 6.92 -4.34 9.95
CA LYS A 57 7.76 -4.21 11.14
C LYS A 57 7.50 -2.90 11.85
N ARG A 58 7.28 -1.82 11.10
CA ARG A 58 7.06 -0.48 11.66
C ARG A 58 5.58 -0.12 11.74
N GLY A 59 4.75 -0.71 10.87
CA GLY A 59 3.33 -0.37 10.71
C GLY A 59 3.12 0.79 9.73
N GLU A 60 4.01 0.93 8.75
CA GLU A 60 4.03 2.05 7.80
C GLU A 60 3.79 1.55 6.38
N VAL A 61 3.11 2.34 5.56
CA VAL A 61 2.97 2.09 4.12
C VAL A 61 3.48 3.32 3.37
N LYS A 62 4.34 3.13 2.37
CA LYS A 62 4.95 4.20 1.58
C LYS A 62 4.93 3.84 0.10
N GLU A 63 4.87 4.84 -0.76
CA GLU A 63 5.18 4.67 -2.18
C GLU A 63 6.70 4.70 -2.33
N GLY A 64 7.28 3.79 -3.12
CA GLY A 64 8.75 3.63 -3.21
C GLY A 64 9.16 2.77 -4.38
#